data_AF-A0A0G4IIE4-F1
#
_entry.id   AF-A0A0G4IIE4-F1
#
_cell.length_a   1.000
_cell.length_b   1.000
_cell.length_c   1.000
_cell.angle_alpha   90.00
_cell.angle_beta   90.00
_cell.angle_gamma   90.00
#
_symmetry.space_group_name_H-M   'P 1'
#
loop_
_entity.id
_entity.type
_entity.pdbx_description
1 polymer ?
#
loop_
_entity_poly.entity_id
_entity_poly.type
_entity_poly.pdbx_seq_one_letter_code
_entity_poly.pdbx_strand_id
1 'polypeptide(L)'
;MVAPIHRQIHQAITEDRELRSLIVGDPCGPQSVRALATAITANFYTRLTRVSFWKAALTDSGVLALCGAIPNLHSLSILELVDADMTQASCAALGKALTDRNSPLLSTLRLDYNSLTSSGLASMSGALRRGACHRLACLSLGFCELDQQAGAILADVMTVPRCALKELNLEGNRLEDAGWEELSSGIRRNTSLAVINLSNNRFGNSSAAIEAFRDAFAENRSLQTIDIDGNLVGDAGAVVFTDMLHHCPHITEFKISSTVSPDLYRALKVVVHSHRGRPARHQDRPASKTKHARQQKNDDAKRKALIDEFLESQAMQRLELGSQRRC
;
A
#
# COMPACT_ATOMS: atom_id res chain seq x y z
N MET A 1 -29.68 28.74 -14.90
CA MET A 1 -29.12 27.46 -15.39
C MET A 1 -28.92 26.55 -14.19
N VAL A 2 -29.61 25.42 -14.14
CA VAL A 2 -29.44 24.42 -13.07
C VAL A 2 -28.03 23.82 -13.21
N ALA A 3 -27.23 23.89 -12.15
CA ALA A 3 -25.83 23.46 -12.15
C ALA A 3 -25.69 22.00 -12.64
N PRO A 4 -24.58 21.62 -13.30
CA PRO A 4 -24.38 20.25 -13.82
C PRO A 4 -24.60 19.16 -12.75
N ILE A 5 -24.15 19.43 -11.51
CA ILE A 5 -24.41 18.59 -10.34
C ILE A 5 -25.89 18.41 -10.07
N HIS A 6 -26.68 19.48 -10.13
CA HIS A 6 -28.11 19.39 -9.91
C HIS A 6 -28.80 18.57 -11.00
N ARG A 7 -28.30 18.55 -12.25
CA ARG A 7 -28.85 17.67 -13.31
C ARG A 7 -28.51 16.20 -13.06
N GLN A 8 -27.27 15.87 -12.68
CA GLN A 8 -26.89 14.49 -12.34
C GLN A 8 -27.59 14.00 -11.06
N ILE A 9 -27.68 14.85 -10.04
CA ILE A 9 -28.44 14.55 -8.82
C ILE A 9 -29.92 14.40 -9.14
N HIS A 10 -30.51 15.32 -9.90
CA HIS A 10 -31.93 15.25 -10.28
C HIS A 10 -32.22 14.02 -11.13
N GLN A 11 -31.34 13.68 -12.09
CA GLN A 11 -31.46 12.49 -12.91
C GLN A 11 -31.35 11.21 -12.06
N ALA A 12 -30.38 11.17 -11.13
CA ALA A 12 -30.24 10.08 -10.16
C ALA A 12 -31.44 9.96 -9.20
N ILE A 13 -32.07 11.08 -8.81
CA ILE A 13 -33.29 11.08 -7.99
C ILE A 13 -34.50 10.59 -8.81
N THR A 14 -34.60 10.97 -10.09
CA THR A 14 -35.75 10.63 -10.94
C THR A 14 -35.73 9.20 -11.44
N GLU A 15 -34.56 8.56 -11.57
CA GLU A 15 -34.43 7.29 -12.26
C GLU A 15 -34.39 6.04 -11.34
N ASP A 16 -33.80 6.06 -10.13
CA ASP A 16 -33.86 4.85 -9.30
C ASP A 16 -33.50 5.04 -7.82
N ARG A 17 -34.05 4.18 -6.98
CA ARG A 17 -33.91 4.18 -5.53
C ARG A 17 -32.44 3.93 -5.14
N GLU A 18 -31.87 4.86 -4.36
CA GLU A 18 -30.60 4.75 -3.60
C GLU A 18 -29.30 5.02 -4.40
N LEU A 19 -28.95 6.30 -4.61
CA LEU A 19 -27.70 6.73 -5.25
C LEU A 19 -26.46 6.23 -4.48
N ARG A 20 -25.63 5.41 -5.14
CA ARG A 20 -24.41 4.82 -4.56
C ARG A 20 -23.10 5.40 -5.06
N SER A 21 -23.09 6.02 -6.23
CA SER A 21 -21.87 6.57 -6.84
C SER A 21 -22.19 7.92 -7.43
N LEU A 22 -21.48 8.95 -6.98
CA LEU A 22 -21.54 10.30 -7.53
C LEU A 22 -20.20 10.61 -8.20
N ILE A 23 -20.24 10.87 -9.50
CA ILE A 23 -19.06 11.21 -10.30
C ILE A 23 -19.34 12.51 -11.05
N VAL A 24 -18.60 13.55 -10.71
CA VAL A 24 -18.74 14.89 -11.28
C VAL A 24 -17.44 15.22 -12.01
N GLY A 25 -17.50 15.29 -13.35
CA GLY A 25 -16.35 15.63 -14.20
C GLY A 25 -16.38 17.05 -14.77
N ASP A 26 -17.47 17.78 -14.55
CA ASP A 26 -17.64 19.14 -15.04
C ASP A 26 -17.38 20.16 -13.91
N PRO A 27 -16.83 21.35 -14.24
CA PRO A 27 -16.66 22.44 -13.29
C PRO A 27 -18.00 22.81 -12.66
N CYS A 28 -18.13 22.51 -11.37
CA CYS A 28 -19.36 22.75 -10.61
C CYS A 28 -19.21 23.91 -9.63
N GLY A 29 -17.96 24.24 -9.28
CA GLY A 29 -17.64 25.29 -8.34
C GLY A 29 -17.97 24.95 -6.88
N PRO A 30 -17.46 25.75 -5.93
CA PRO A 30 -17.65 25.53 -4.50
C PRO A 30 -19.12 25.57 -4.05
N GLN A 31 -19.96 26.38 -4.70
CA GLN A 31 -21.36 26.54 -4.29
C GLN A 31 -22.17 25.27 -4.53
N SER A 32 -21.95 24.58 -5.65
CA SER A 32 -22.64 23.34 -5.97
C SER A 32 -22.27 22.23 -4.98
N VAL A 33 -21.00 22.16 -4.60
CA VAL A 33 -20.53 21.16 -3.62
C VAL A 33 -21.03 21.50 -2.22
N ARG A 34 -21.16 22.78 -1.86
CA ARG A 34 -21.82 23.18 -0.61
C ARG A 34 -23.28 22.74 -0.58
N ALA A 35 -24.02 22.91 -1.68
CA ALA A 35 -25.41 22.44 -1.76
C ALA A 35 -25.48 20.92 -1.59
N LEU A 36 -24.58 20.17 -2.24
CA LEU A 36 -24.46 18.72 -2.03
C LEU A 36 -24.11 18.37 -0.58
N ALA A 37 -23.14 19.05 0.03
CA ALA A 37 -22.73 18.83 1.41
C ALA A 37 -23.89 19.07 2.39
N THR A 38 -24.70 20.11 2.14
CA THR A 38 -25.93 20.37 2.90
C THR A 38 -26.93 19.23 2.73
N ALA A 39 -27.12 18.72 1.51
CA ALA A 39 -28.02 17.60 1.25
C ALA A 39 -27.54 16.31 1.96
N ILE A 40 -26.24 16.01 1.90
CA ILE A 40 -25.61 14.89 2.61
C ILE A 40 -25.81 15.01 4.13
N THR A 41 -25.60 16.21 4.67
CA THR A 41 -25.79 16.49 6.11
C THR A 41 -27.25 16.38 6.53
N ALA A 42 -28.19 16.66 5.62
CA ALA A 42 -29.61 16.44 5.83
C ALA A 42 -30.04 14.96 5.60
N ASN A 43 -29.07 14.03 5.56
CA ASN A 43 -29.24 12.59 5.37
C ASN A 43 -29.80 12.16 4.00
N PHE A 44 -29.77 13.05 3.00
CA PHE A 44 -29.96 12.64 1.62
C PHE A 44 -28.63 12.03 1.13
N TYR A 45 -28.64 10.82 0.56
CA TYR A 45 -27.45 10.13 0.00
C TYR A 45 -26.46 9.46 0.99
N THR A 46 -26.89 9.05 2.19
CA THR A 46 -26.02 8.34 3.16
C THR A 46 -25.49 6.98 2.66
N ARG A 47 -26.08 6.43 1.60
CA ARG A 47 -25.66 5.17 0.94
C ARG A 47 -24.63 5.36 -0.17
N LEU A 48 -24.11 6.57 -0.37
CA LEU A 48 -23.00 6.80 -1.29
C LEU A 48 -21.79 5.99 -0.83
N THR A 49 -21.32 5.16 -1.75
CA THR A 49 -20.11 4.34 -1.64
C THR A 49 -18.92 4.97 -2.37
N ARG A 50 -19.19 5.83 -3.35
CA ARG A 50 -18.19 6.54 -4.14
C ARG A 50 -18.59 8.01 -4.33
N VAL A 51 -17.67 8.91 -4.02
CA VAL A 51 -17.78 10.33 -4.32
C VAL A 51 -16.51 10.73 -5.08
N SER A 52 -16.70 11.19 -6.31
CA SER A 52 -15.62 11.52 -7.23
C SER A 52 -15.86 12.87 -7.89
N PHE A 53 -14.89 13.75 -7.75
CA PHE A 53 -14.86 15.07 -8.37
C PHE A 53 -13.58 15.22 -9.18
N TRP A 54 -13.73 15.45 -10.48
CA TRP A 54 -12.63 15.55 -11.43
C TRP A 54 -12.77 16.91 -12.13
N LYS A 55 -11.71 17.74 -12.10
CA LYS A 55 -11.73 19.07 -12.75
C LYS A 55 -12.91 19.93 -12.32
N ALA A 56 -13.32 19.77 -11.06
CA ALA A 56 -14.60 20.28 -10.57
C ALA A 56 -14.53 21.72 -10.05
N ALA A 57 -13.32 22.30 -9.97
CA ALA A 57 -13.03 23.62 -9.41
C ALA A 57 -13.66 23.81 -8.02
N LEU A 58 -13.45 22.83 -7.13
CA LEU A 58 -14.05 22.86 -5.78
C LEU A 58 -13.52 24.01 -4.96
N THR A 59 -12.24 24.36 -5.11
CA THR A 59 -11.47 25.22 -4.19
C THR A 59 -11.41 24.62 -2.78
N ASP A 60 -10.53 25.14 -1.92
CA ASP A 60 -10.53 24.77 -0.51
C ASP A 60 -11.90 24.95 0.15
N SER A 61 -12.67 25.95 -0.27
CA SER A 61 -13.96 26.24 0.33
C SER A 61 -15.04 25.18 0.02
N GLY A 62 -14.98 24.55 -1.16
CA GLY A 62 -15.84 23.41 -1.51
C GLY A 62 -15.40 22.13 -0.83
N VAL A 63 -14.07 21.88 -0.77
CA VAL A 63 -13.51 20.72 -0.06
C VAL A 63 -13.82 20.79 1.43
N LEU A 64 -13.73 21.96 2.06
CA LEU A 64 -14.09 22.17 3.47
C LEU A 64 -15.57 21.83 3.74
N ALA A 65 -16.46 22.23 2.84
CA ALA A 65 -17.88 21.89 2.95
C ALA A 65 -18.09 20.38 2.83
N LEU A 66 -17.42 19.72 1.88
CA LEU A 66 -17.47 18.27 1.74
C LEU A 66 -16.91 17.56 2.97
N CYS A 67 -15.82 18.06 3.56
CA CYS A 67 -15.24 17.52 4.80
C CYS A 67 -16.22 17.55 5.97
N GLY A 68 -17.08 18.58 6.06
CA GLY A 68 -18.17 18.62 7.04
C GLY A 68 -19.26 17.57 6.80
N ALA A 69 -19.40 17.09 5.57
CA ALA A 69 -20.41 16.11 5.17
C ALA A 69 -19.91 14.65 5.22
N ILE A 70 -18.60 14.41 5.07
CA ILE A 70 -17.97 13.07 5.10
C ILE A 70 -18.42 12.20 6.30
N PRO A 71 -18.52 12.72 7.54
CA PRO A 71 -18.97 11.90 8.68
C PRO A 71 -20.38 11.33 8.53
N ASN A 72 -21.23 11.88 7.66
CA ASN A 72 -22.58 11.36 7.39
C ASN A 72 -22.60 10.31 6.26
N LEU A 73 -21.49 10.11 5.55
CA LEU A 73 -21.36 9.15 4.45
C LEU A 73 -20.85 7.80 4.95
N HIS A 74 -21.60 7.12 5.80
CA HIS A 74 -21.13 5.91 6.49
C HIS A 74 -20.76 4.74 5.57
N SER A 75 -21.32 4.72 4.35
CA SER A 75 -21.05 3.69 3.34
C SER A 75 -19.90 4.04 2.39
N LEU A 76 -19.28 5.22 2.51
CA LEU A 76 -18.26 5.69 1.58
C LEU A 76 -17.01 4.80 1.67
N SER A 77 -16.55 4.34 0.51
CA SER A 77 -15.34 3.54 0.38
C SER A 77 -14.33 4.20 -0.55
N ILE A 78 -14.79 5.03 -1.49
CA ILE A 78 -13.94 5.69 -2.49
C ILE A 78 -14.20 7.19 -2.46
N LEU A 79 -13.14 7.96 -2.19
CA LEU A 79 -13.14 9.42 -2.25
C LEU A 79 -12.06 9.86 -3.24
N GLU A 80 -12.49 10.51 -4.31
CA GLU A 80 -11.62 10.99 -5.39
C GLU A 80 -11.85 12.50 -5.55
N LEU A 81 -10.85 13.30 -5.24
CA LEU A 81 -10.85 14.75 -5.44
C LEU A 81 -9.68 15.08 -6.35
N VAL A 82 -9.83 14.77 -7.65
CA VAL A 82 -8.76 14.91 -8.64
C VAL A 82 -8.91 16.26 -9.35
N ASP A 83 -7.84 17.04 -9.41
CA ASP A 83 -7.86 18.37 -10.06
C ASP A 83 -9.03 19.24 -9.51
N ALA A 84 -9.03 19.41 -8.19
CA ALA A 84 -10.13 19.98 -7.41
C ALA A 84 -9.87 21.43 -6.98
N ASP A 85 -8.74 22.03 -7.39
CA ASP A 85 -8.23 23.29 -6.84
C ASP A 85 -8.07 23.24 -5.30
N MET A 86 -7.72 22.07 -4.77
CA MET A 86 -7.46 21.87 -3.33
C MET A 86 -6.02 22.32 -3.00
N THR A 87 -5.84 23.01 -1.88
CA THR A 87 -4.51 23.38 -1.38
C THR A 87 -4.22 22.75 -0.01
N GLN A 88 -3.04 23.02 0.54
CA GLN A 88 -2.68 22.64 1.92
C GLN A 88 -3.70 23.10 2.99
N ALA A 89 -4.47 24.16 2.74
CA ALA A 89 -5.40 24.74 3.71
C ALA A 89 -6.55 23.77 4.10
N SER A 90 -7.01 22.94 3.17
CA SER A 90 -8.09 21.98 3.40
C SER A 90 -7.60 20.60 3.85
N CYS A 91 -6.29 20.32 3.77
CA CYS A 91 -5.69 19.04 4.17
C CYS A 91 -5.96 18.69 5.64
N ALA A 92 -5.87 19.67 6.54
CA ALA A 92 -6.14 19.47 7.96
C ALA A 92 -7.62 19.12 8.22
N ALA A 93 -8.54 19.74 7.49
CA ALA A 93 -9.97 19.46 7.59
C ALA A 93 -10.30 18.07 7.03
N LEU A 94 -9.69 17.68 5.90
CA LEU A 94 -9.83 16.34 5.35
C LEU A 94 -9.29 15.29 6.32
N GLY A 95 -8.09 15.52 6.88
CA GLY A 95 -7.52 14.65 7.91
C GLY A 95 -8.45 14.49 9.12
N LYS A 96 -9.03 15.59 9.62
CA LYS A 96 -10.02 15.54 10.70
C LYS A 96 -11.25 14.72 10.31
N ALA A 97 -11.81 14.97 9.12
CA ALA A 97 -12.99 14.28 8.61
C ALA A 97 -12.79 12.77 8.39
N LEU A 98 -11.55 12.32 8.17
CA LEU A 98 -11.18 10.90 8.06
C LEU A 98 -10.88 10.22 9.41
N THR A 99 -10.77 11.00 10.49
CA THR A 99 -10.51 10.49 11.86
C THR A 99 -11.69 10.64 12.81
N ASP A 100 -12.78 11.26 12.36
CA ASP A 100 -14.02 11.34 13.12
C ASP A 100 -14.53 9.93 13.47
N ARG A 101 -15.23 9.80 14.60
CA ARG A 101 -15.79 8.50 15.03
C ARG A 101 -16.78 7.92 14.02
N ASN A 102 -17.48 8.79 13.29
CA ASN A 102 -18.43 8.40 12.27
C ASN A 102 -17.81 8.33 10.86
N SER A 103 -16.48 8.44 10.76
CA SER A 103 -15.80 8.44 9.46
C SER A 103 -16.05 7.15 8.69
N PRO A 104 -16.24 7.26 7.37
CA PRO A 104 -16.37 6.09 6.52
C PRO A 104 -15.15 5.18 6.56
N LEU A 105 -15.38 3.92 6.22
CA LEU A 105 -14.33 2.93 6.04
C LEU A 105 -13.71 3.07 4.65
N LEU A 106 -12.93 4.13 4.48
CA LEU A 106 -12.33 4.46 3.19
C LEU A 106 -11.28 3.42 2.77
N SER A 107 -11.44 2.86 1.59
CA SER A 107 -10.48 1.96 0.95
C SER A 107 -9.60 2.68 -0.07
N THR A 108 -10.11 3.73 -0.70
CA THR A 108 -9.42 4.47 -1.77
C THR A 108 -9.52 5.97 -1.54
N LEU A 109 -8.37 6.64 -1.52
CA LEU A 109 -8.25 8.10 -1.46
C LEU A 109 -7.36 8.56 -2.61
N ARG A 110 -7.93 9.34 -3.54
CA ARG A 110 -7.18 9.97 -4.64
C ARG A 110 -7.31 11.48 -4.56
N LEU A 111 -6.18 12.16 -4.47
CA LEU A 111 -6.09 13.62 -4.39
C LEU A 111 -5.18 14.19 -5.49
N ASP A 112 -5.06 13.48 -6.61
CA ASP A 112 -4.11 13.82 -7.67
C ASP A 112 -4.38 15.22 -8.25
N TYR A 113 -3.34 15.88 -8.76
CA TYR A 113 -3.39 17.20 -9.37
C TYR A 113 -3.94 18.30 -8.42
N ASN A 114 -3.49 18.32 -7.17
CA ASN A 114 -3.85 19.38 -6.20
C ASN A 114 -2.60 19.90 -5.50
N SER A 115 -2.54 21.20 -5.19
CA SER A 115 -1.38 21.83 -4.54
C SER A 115 -1.34 21.57 -3.02
N LEU A 116 -1.24 20.31 -2.62
CA LEU A 116 -1.22 19.89 -1.21
C LEU A 116 0.08 20.29 -0.51
N THR A 117 1.20 20.20 -1.23
CA THR A 117 2.57 20.32 -0.69
C THR A 117 2.87 19.34 0.46
N SER A 118 4.12 19.26 0.87
CA SER A 118 4.49 18.43 2.03
C SER A 118 3.92 18.95 3.35
N SER A 119 3.57 20.24 3.44
CA SER A 119 2.92 20.84 4.61
C SER A 119 1.47 20.36 4.76
N GLY A 120 0.72 20.28 3.64
CA GLY A 120 -0.62 19.69 3.64
C GLY A 120 -0.58 18.21 3.98
N LEU A 121 0.36 17.46 3.41
CA LEU A 121 0.57 16.05 3.74
C LEU A 121 0.93 15.85 5.22
N ALA A 122 1.81 16.70 5.79
CA ALA A 122 2.14 16.68 7.20
C ALA A 122 0.91 16.89 8.08
N SER A 123 0.04 17.82 7.70
CA SER A 123 -1.21 18.13 8.41
C SER A 123 -2.19 16.95 8.44
N MET A 124 -2.25 16.14 7.38
CA MET A 124 -3.07 14.93 7.34
C MET A 124 -2.35 13.65 7.79
N SER A 125 -1.02 13.68 7.98
CA SER A 125 -0.23 12.50 8.34
C SER A 125 -0.72 11.84 9.64
N GLY A 126 -1.13 12.64 10.63
CA GLY A 126 -1.70 12.12 11.87
C GLY A 126 -3.02 11.37 11.67
N ALA A 127 -3.80 11.78 10.67
CA ALA A 127 -5.04 11.12 10.28
C ALA A 127 -4.79 9.82 9.51
N LEU A 128 -3.84 9.85 8.58
CA LEU A 128 -3.38 8.64 7.89
C LEU A 128 -2.88 7.61 8.92
N ARG A 129 -2.02 8.00 9.86
CA ARG A 129 -1.48 7.08 10.87
C ARG A 129 -2.52 6.50 11.81
N ARG A 130 -3.47 7.30 12.30
CA ARG A 130 -4.42 6.88 13.36
C ARG A 130 -5.71 6.28 12.82
N GLY A 131 -6.23 6.79 11.71
CA GLY A 131 -7.59 6.53 11.26
C GLY A 131 -7.69 5.75 9.95
N ALA A 132 -6.88 6.11 8.94
CA ALA A 132 -7.08 5.58 7.58
C ALA A 132 -6.15 4.42 7.22
N CYS A 133 -4.90 4.40 7.70
CA CYS A 133 -3.86 3.49 7.19
C CYS A 133 -4.16 1.99 7.39
N HIS A 134 -4.98 1.63 8.38
CA HIS A 134 -5.36 0.22 8.61
C HIS A 134 -6.47 -0.31 7.67
N ARG A 135 -7.03 0.53 6.79
CA ARG A 135 -8.11 0.18 5.85
C ARG A 135 -7.88 0.71 4.44
N LEU A 136 -7.16 1.82 4.33
CA LEU A 136 -6.84 2.44 3.06
C LEU A 136 -5.93 1.51 2.27
N ALA A 137 -6.47 0.96 1.20
CA ALA A 137 -5.76 0.08 0.27
C ALA A 137 -5.07 0.88 -0.84
N CYS A 138 -5.63 2.03 -1.25
CA CYS A 138 -5.09 2.84 -2.32
C CYS A 138 -4.98 4.31 -1.87
N LEU A 139 -3.77 4.88 -1.96
CA LEU A 139 -3.49 6.30 -1.74
C LEU A 139 -2.82 6.87 -3.00
N SER A 140 -3.45 7.86 -3.61
CA SER A 140 -2.92 8.56 -4.79
C SER A 140 -2.74 10.04 -4.50
N LEU A 141 -1.50 10.51 -4.64
CA LEU A 141 -1.03 11.87 -4.42
C LEU A 141 -0.14 12.32 -5.60
N GLY A 142 -0.51 11.94 -6.82
CA GLY A 142 0.20 12.30 -8.04
C GLY A 142 0.06 13.78 -8.36
N PHE A 143 1.13 14.43 -8.78
CA PHE A 143 1.18 15.86 -9.11
C PHE A 143 0.63 16.73 -7.97
N CYS A 144 1.05 16.45 -6.73
CA CYS A 144 0.58 17.13 -5.53
C CYS A 144 1.53 18.21 -4.97
N GLU A 145 2.56 18.57 -5.75
CA GLU A 145 3.63 19.48 -5.34
C GLU A 145 4.37 19.04 -4.07
N LEU A 146 4.48 17.72 -3.84
CA LEU A 146 5.23 17.17 -2.73
C LEU A 146 6.74 17.37 -2.95
N ASP A 147 7.45 17.78 -1.92
CA ASP A 147 8.91 17.93 -1.89
C ASP A 147 9.57 16.79 -1.09
N GLN A 148 10.90 16.84 -0.90
CA GLN A 148 11.68 15.82 -0.20
C GLN A 148 11.16 15.48 1.22
N GLN A 149 10.52 16.42 1.94
CA GLN A 149 9.99 16.19 3.27
C GLN A 149 8.84 15.17 3.27
N ALA A 150 8.13 15.01 2.16
CA ALA A 150 7.07 14.01 2.03
C ALA A 150 7.59 12.57 2.16
N GLY A 151 8.86 12.32 1.82
CA GLY A 151 9.49 10.99 1.94
C GLY A 151 9.41 10.44 3.36
N ALA A 152 9.87 11.22 4.34
CA ALA A 152 9.84 10.86 5.76
C ALA A 152 8.40 10.69 6.27
N ILE A 153 7.49 11.61 5.87
CA ILE A 153 6.09 11.57 6.30
C ILE A 153 5.40 10.29 5.82
N LEU A 154 5.64 9.88 4.57
CA LEU A 154 5.06 8.67 4.00
C LEU A 154 5.72 7.40 4.56
N ALA A 155 7.03 7.42 4.82
CA ALA A 155 7.72 6.33 5.51
C ALA A 155 7.09 6.06 6.88
N ASP A 156 6.80 7.11 7.65
CA ASP A 156 6.09 7.00 8.92
C ASP A 156 4.69 6.39 8.76
N VAL A 157 3.93 6.80 7.73
CA VAL A 157 2.58 6.25 7.46
C VAL A 157 2.66 4.77 7.07
N MET A 158 3.61 4.40 6.21
CA MET A 158 3.79 3.03 5.72
C MET A 158 4.24 2.05 6.80
N THR A 159 4.85 2.54 7.87
CA THR A 159 5.40 1.71 8.95
C THR A 159 4.48 1.58 10.16
N VAL A 160 3.27 2.16 10.08
CA VAL A 160 2.22 1.97 11.07
C VAL A 160 1.84 0.48 11.18
N PRO A 161 1.69 -0.05 12.41
CA PRO A 161 1.24 -1.43 12.60
C PRO A 161 -0.09 -1.69 11.88
N ARG A 162 -0.18 -2.80 11.14
CA ARG A 162 -1.36 -3.19 10.35
C ARG A 162 -1.70 -2.21 9.22
N CYS A 163 -0.73 -1.46 8.70
CA CYS A 163 -0.87 -0.73 7.44
C CYS A 163 -1.45 -1.66 6.36
N ALA A 164 -2.60 -1.30 5.78
CA ALA A 164 -3.30 -2.07 4.77
C ALA A 164 -3.00 -1.57 3.33
N LEU A 165 -2.18 -0.54 3.19
CA LEU A 165 -1.90 0.11 1.92
C LEU A 165 -1.31 -0.89 0.92
N LYS A 166 -1.97 -1.04 -0.23
CA LYS A 166 -1.60 -1.92 -1.34
C LYS A 166 -1.03 -1.15 -2.51
N GLU A 167 -1.49 0.07 -2.71
CA GLU A 167 -1.10 0.93 -3.82
C GLU A 167 -0.78 2.33 -3.30
N LEU A 168 0.39 2.84 -3.70
CA LEU A 168 0.82 4.20 -3.43
C LEU A 168 1.28 4.85 -4.74
N ASN A 169 0.60 5.93 -5.13
CA ASN A 169 0.99 6.73 -6.29
C ASN A 169 1.47 8.11 -5.86
N LEU A 170 2.72 8.44 -6.20
CA LEU A 170 3.40 9.71 -5.95
C LEU A 170 3.95 10.32 -7.25
N GLU A 171 3.44 9.90 -8.41
CA GLU A 171 3.89 10.39 -9.71
C GLU A 171 3.98 11.92 -9.78
N GLY A 172 4.99 12.47 -10.47
CA GLY A 172 5.00 13.89 -10.82
C GLY A 172 5.21 14.85 -9.66
N ASN A 173 5.86 14.39 -8.59
CA ASN A 173 6.25 15.22 -7.45
C ASN A 173 7.77 15.56 -7.49
N ARG A 174 8.31 16.12 -6.42
CA ARG A 174 9.72 16.53 -6.30
C ARG A 174 10.35 15.95 -5.03
N LEU A 175 10.19 14.64 -4.84
CA LEU A 175 10.81 13.96 -3.70
C LEU A 175 12.34 14.05 -3.74
N GLU A 176 12.93 14.05 -4.94
CA GLU A 176 14.39 14.13 -5.15
C GLU A 176 15.13 13.01 -4.39
N ASP A 177 16.46 13.02 -4.39
CA ASP A 177 17.22 11.91 -3.79
C ASP A 177 17.00 11.80 -2.27
N ALA A 178 16.89 12.92 -1.55
CA ALA A 178 16.69 12.95 -0.10
C ALA A 178 15.33 12.37 0.32
N GLY A 179 14.24 12.72 -0.37
CA GLY A 179 12.92 12.17 -0.08
C GLY A 179 12.84 10.68 -0.39
N TRP A 180 13.61 10.21 -1.37
CA TRP A 180 13.69 8.79 -1.72
C TRP A 180 14.47 7.97 -0.69
N GLU A 181 15.56 8.49 -0.16
CA GLU A 181 16.31 7.85 0.93
C GLU A 181 15.40 7.61 2.15
N GLU A 182 14.63 8.62 2.54
CA GLU A 182 13.67 8.52 3.64
C GLU A 182 12.55 7.51 3.31
N LEU A 183 11.96 7.60 2.11
CA LEU A 183 10.90 6.68 1.68
C LEU A 183 11.37 5.21 1.63
N SER A 184 12.65 4.99 1.27
CA SER A 184 13.28 3.66 1.22
C SER A 184 13.23 2.96 2.58
N SER A 185 13.39 3.70 3.67
CA SER A 185 13.26 3.15 5.03
C SER A 185 11.86 2.61 5.32
N GLY A 186 10.83 3.31 4.82
CA GLY A 186 9.43 2.92 4.93
C GLY A 186 9.10 1.69 4.07
N ILE A 187 9.56 1.70 2.82
CA ILE A 187 9.39 0.58 1.87
C ILE A 187 9.99 -0.71 2.45
N ARG A 188 11.22 -0.65 2.97
CA ARG A 188 11.92 -1.80 3.56
C ARG A 188 11.09 -2.53 4.62
N ARG A 189 10.35 -1.77 5.42
CA ARG A 189 9.58 -2.26 6.58
C ARG A 189 8.11 -2.55 6.27
N ASN A 190 7.59 -2.01 5.17
CA ASN A 190 6.20 -2.23 4.80
C ASN A 190 6.02 -3.64 4.22
N THR A 191 4.93 -4.30 4.59
CA THR A 191 4.63 -5.70 4.18
C THR A 191 3.31 -5.83 3.44
N SER A 192 2.61 -4.72 3.19
CA SER A 192 1.31 -4.70 2.55
C SER A 192 1.35 -4.14 1.13
N LEU A 193 2.23 -3.18 0.86
CA LEU A 193 2.34 -2.44 -0.39
C LEU A 193 2.80 -3.36 -1.51
N ALA A 194 1.99 -3.44 -2.57
CA ALA A 194 2.22 -4.28 -3.74
C ALA A 194 2.56 -3.45 -4.99
N VAL A 195 2.05 -2.23 -5.07
CA VAL A 195 2.26 -1.32 -6.20
C VAL A 195 2.75 0.02 -5.68
N ILE A 196 3.83 0.50 -6.26
CA ILE A 196 4.33 1.86 -6.02
C ILE A 196 4.63 2.55 -7.35
N ASN A 197 4.09 3.76 -7.51
CA ASN A 197 4.41 4.64 -8.62
C ASN A 197 5.15 5.88 -8.10
N LEU A 198 6.40 6.01 -8.50
CA LEU A 198 7.31 7.11 -8.18
C LEU A 198 7.82 7.78 -9.46
N SER A 199 7.11 7.64 -10.57
CA SER A 199 7.53 8.24 -11.84
C SER A 199 7.63 9.76 -11.72
N ASN A 200 8.50 10.38 -12.52
CA ASN A 200 8.64 11.84 -12.60
C ASN A 200 8.91 12.52 -11.24
N ASN A 201 9.82 11.99 -10.43
CA ASN A 201 10.16 12.50 -9.08
C ASN A 201 11.58 13.08 -8.92
N ARG A 202 12.32 13.24 -10.03
CA ARG A 202 13.70 13.76 -10.08
C ARG A 202 14.71 12.93 -9.28
N PHE A 203 14.47 11.63 -9.12
CA PHE A 203 15.36 10.69 -8.45
C PHE A 203 16.50 10.21 -9.36
N GLY A 204 17.69 9.97 -8.80
CA GLY A 204 18.76 9.24 -9.47
C GLY A 204 20.06 10.03 -9.70
N ASN A 205 20.22 11.21 -9.09
CA ASN A 205 21.50 11.95 -9.17
C ASN A 205 22.51 11.50 -8.10
N SER A 206 22.03 10.85 -7.04
CA SER A 206 22.83 10.34 -5.92
C SER A 206 22.97 8.81 -6.01
N SER A 207 24.22 8.34 -6.03
CA SER A 207 24.51 6.90 -5.91
C SER A 207 24.02 6.34 -4.57
N ALA A 208 24.12 7.12 -3.48
CA ALA A 208 23.63 6.72 -2.17
C ALA A 208 22.11 6.48 -2.16
N ALA A 209 21.34 7.35 -2.84
CA ALA A 209 19.90 7.18 -2.96
C ALA A 209 19.52 5.95 -3.80
N ILE A 210 20.26 5.70 -4.89
CA ILE A 210 20.10 4.49 -5.71
C ILE A 210 20.37 3.23 -4.88
N GLU A 211 21.44 3.22 -4.08
CA GLU A 211 21.80 2.08 -3.21
C GLU A 211 20.78 1.87 -2.09
N ALA A 212 20.32 2.95 -1.44
CA ALA A 212 19.30 2.87 -0.39
C ALA A 212 18.00 2.23 -0.92
N PHE A 213 17.62 2.61 -2.15
CA PHE A 213 16.42 2.10 -2.81
C PHE A 213 16.59 0.65 -3.27
N ARG A 214 17.78 0.30 -3.82
CA ARG A 214 18.17 -1.10 -4.11
C ARG A 214 17.98 -1.98 -2.88
N ASP A 215 18.50 -1.56 -1.73
CA ASP A 215 18.43 -2.34 -0.49
C ASP A 215 17.02 -2.45 0.04
N ALA A 216 16.24 -1.36 -0.03
CA ALA A 216 14.84 -1.37 0.39
C ALA A 216 14.01 -2.40 -0.39
N PHE A 217 14.21 -2.49 -1.71
CA PHE A 217 13.53 -3.48 -2.54
C PHE A 217 14.07 -4.90 -2.39
N ALA A 218 15.39 -5.04 -2.21
CA ALA A 218 16.00 -6.34 -1.95
C ALA A 218 15.48 -6.99 -0.66
N GLU A 219 15.10 -6.18 0.33
CA GLU A 219 14.55 -6.64 1.61
C GLU A 219 13.01 -6.68 1.64
N ASN A 220 12.35 -5.83 0.86
CA ASN A 220 10.90 -5.89 0.71
C ASN A 220 10.48 -7.24 0.06
N ARG A 221 9.29 -7.72 0.43
CA ARG A 221 8.72 -8.99 -0.06
C ARG A 221 7.29 -8.86 -0.56
N SER A 222 6.69 -7.68 -0.45
CA SER A 222 5.30 -7.41 -0.83
C SER A 222 5.17 -6.72 -2.18
N LEU A 223 6.16 -5.89 -2.56
CA LEU A 223 6.15 -5.11 -3.79
C LEU A 223 6.30 -5.99 -5.03
N GLN A 224 5.42 -5.77 -6.00
CA GLN A 224 5.35 -6.52 -7.25
C GLN A 224 5.47 -5.60 -8.47
N THR A 225 4.96 -4.38 -8.34
CA THR A 225 4.94 -3.38 -9.41
C THR A 225 5.60 -2.11 -8.92
N ILE A 226 6.65 -1.71 -9.62
CA ILE A 226 7.44 -0.52 -9.35
C ILE A 226 7.51 0.31 -10.62
N ASP A 227 7.08 1.56 -10.53
CA ASP A 227 7.22 2.54 -11.60
C ASP A 227 8.14 3.66 -11.15
N ILE A 228 9.30 3.77 -11.80
CA ILE A 228 10.29 4.85 -11.60
C ILE A 228 10.57 5.57 -12.93
N ASP A 229 9.66 5.49 -13.89
CA ASP A 229 9.77 6.14 -15.19
C ASP A 229 9.93 7.67 -15.07
N GLY A 230 10.53 8.33 -16.06
CA GLY A 230 10.71 9.79 -16.02
C GLY A 230 11.63 10.34 -14.90
N ASN A 231 12.46 9.48 -14.29
CA ASN A 231 13.50 9.87 -13.34
C ASN A 231 14.90 9.95 -13.99
N LEU A 232 15.91 10.31 -13.20
CA LEU A 232 17.29 10.64 -13.60
C LEU A 232 18.30 9.51 -13.33
N VAL A 233 17.82 8.27 -13.16
CA VAL A 233 18.62 7.09 -12.77
C VAL A 233 19.84 6.82 -13.68
N GLY A 234 19.68 7.05 -15.00
CA GLY A 234 20.71 6.79 -16.01
C GLY A 234 21.18 5.33 -16.07
N ASP A 235 22.19 5.06 -16.90
CA ASP A 235 22.71 3.70 -17.11
C ASP A 235 23.35 3.12 -15.85
N ALA A 236 24.10 3.92 -15.09
CA ALA A 236 24.75 3.46 -13.87
C ALA A 236 23.73 2.94 -12.83
N GLY A 237 22.66 3.68 -12.58
CA GLY A 237 21.61 3.23 -11.67
C GLY A 237 20.78 2.07 -12.24
N ALA A 238 20.57 2.04 -13.56
CA ALA A 238 19.86 0.93 -14.20
C ALA A 238 20.63 -0.40 -14.13
N VAL A 239 21.97 -0.37 -14.15
CA VAL A 239 22.80 -1.56 -13.87
C VAL A 239 22.55 -2.07 -12.45
N VAL A 240 22.53 -1.16 -11.45
CA VAL A 240 22.25 -1.51 -10.06
C VAL A 240 20.87 -2.14 -9.90
N PHE A 241 19.84 -1.56 -10.52
CA PHE A 241 18.49 -2.13 -10.47
C PHE A 241 18.38 -3.46 -11.23
N THR A 242 19.09 -3.63 -12.34
CA THR A 242 19.11 -4.89 -13.08
C THR A 242 19.70 -6.01 -12.23
N ASP A 243 20.83 -5.77 -11.55
CA ASP A 243 21.43 -6.73 -10.62
C ASP A 243 20.49 -7.07 -9.45
N MET A 244 19.85 -6.05 -8.86
CA MET A 244 18.86 -6.25 -7.80
C MET A 244 17.67 -7.11 -8.26
N LEU A 245 17.17 -6.88 -9.48
CA LEU A 245 16.03 -7.63 -10.03
C LEU A 245 16.34 -9.12 -10.16
N HIS A 246 17.58 -9.51 -10.48
CA HIS A 246 17.97 -10.93 -10.50
C HIS A 246 17.75 -11.63 -9.15
N HIS A 247 17.84 -10.89 -8.05
CA HIS A 247 17.64 -11.37 -6.68
C HIS A 247 16.21 -11.16 -6.16
N CYS A 248 15.35 -10.47 -6.92
CA CYS A 248 14.00 -10.08 -6.54
C CYS A 248 12.92 -10.63 -7.49
N PRO A 249 12.72 -11.97 -7.56
CA PRO A 249 11.78 -12.58 -8.51
C PRO A 249 10.30 -12.30 -8.22
N HIS A 250 9.99 -11.67 -7.09
CA HIS A 250 8.65 -11.25 -6.71
C HIS A 250 8.23 -9.94 -7.41
N ILE A 251 9.18 -9.17 -7.93
CA ILE A 251 8.92 -7.96 -8.72
C ILE A 251 8.59 -8.37 -10.15
N THR A 252 7.31 -8.36 -10.49
CA THR A 252 6.80 -8.79 -11.81
C THR A 252 6.64 -7.65 -12.81
N GLU A 253 6.74 -6.41 -12.35
CA GLU A 253 6.71 -5.22 -13.18
C GLU A 253 7.66 -4.15 -12.63
N PHE A 254 8.58 -3.71 -13.49
CA PHE A 254 9.51 -2.63 -13.21
C PHE A 254 9.56 -1.73 -14.44
N LYS A 255 9.23 -0.45 -14.25
CA LYS A 255 9.29 0.56 -15.31
C LYS A 255 10.35 1.59 -14.94
N ILE A 256 11.18 1.94 -15.92
CA ILE A 256 12.30 2.86 -15.81
C ILE A 256 12.42 3.66 -17.10
N SER A 257 12.89 4.89 -16.97
CA SER A 257 12.99 5.89 -18.02
C SER A 257 13.84 5.49 -19.23
N SER A 258 13.55 6.14 -20.36
CA SER A 258 14.34 6.13 -21.60
C SER A 258 15.69 6.84 -21.48
N THR A 259 16.01 7.44 -20.33
CA THR A 259 17.38 7.89 -20.04
C THR A 259 18.37 6.73 -19.97
N VAL A 260 17.86 5.51 -19.84
CA VAL A 260 18.60 4.26 -19.95
C VAL A 260 18.80 3.89 -21.41
N SER A 261 20.01 3.47 -21.76
CA SER A 261 20.34 3.00 -23.10
C SER A 261 19.41 1.85 -23.55
N PRO A 262 19.04 1.77 -24.84
CA PRO A 262 18.10 0.75 -25.32
C PRO A 262 18.52 -0.69 -25.02
N ASP A 263 19.82 -0.96 -24.96
CA ASP A 263 20.37 -2.29 -24.67
C ASP A 263 20.11 -2.68 -23.22
N LEU A 264 20.38 -1.77 -22.29
CA LEU A 264 20.15 -2.00 -20.87
C LEU A 264 18.66 -2.02 -20.54
N TYR A 265 17.85 -1.18 -21.17
CA TYR A 265 16.39 -1.24 -21.07
C TYR A 265 15.84 -2.60 -21.51
N ARG A 266 16.33 -3.13 -22.64
CA ARG A 266 15.97 -4.47 -23.12
C ARG A 266 16.41 -5.56 -22.15
N ALA A 267 17.64 -5.49 -21.63
CA ALA A 267 18.15 -6.44 -20.65
C ALA A 267 17.27 -6.47 -19.40
N LEU A 268 16.93 -5.30 -18.84
CA LEU A 268 16.03 -5.19 -17.69
C LEU A 268 14.66 -5.79 -17.97
N LYS A 269 14.07 -5.49 -19.13
CA LYS A 269 12.79 -6.09 -19.54
C LYS A 269 12.89 -7.61 -19.60
N VAL A 270 13.97 -8.18 -20.13
CA VAL A 270 14.16 -9.64 -20.16
C VAL A 270 14.16 -10.24 -18.75
N VAL A 271 14.87 -9.63 -17.80
CA VAL A 271 14.89 -10.07 -16.38
C VAL A 271 13.48 -10.06 -15.80
N VAL A 272 12.74 -8.96 -15.94
CA VAL A 272 11.37 -8.83 -15.41
C VAL A 272 10.39 -9.81 -16.09
N HIS A 273 10.50 -10.02 -17.40
CA HIS A 273 9.67 -11.01 -18.10
C HIS A 273 9.96 -12.44 -17.60
N SER A 274 11.22 -12.75 -17.25
CA SER A 274 11.58 -14.05 -16.66
C SER A 274 10.91 -14.30 -15.30
N HIS A 275 10.51 -13.25 -14.58
CA HIS A 275 9.78 -13.38 -13.31
C HIS A 275 8.32 -13.81 -13.54
N ARG A 276 7.67 -13.30 -14.60
CA ARG A 276 6.25 -13.59 -14.91
C ARG A 276 6.00 -15.05 -15.30
N GLY A 277 7.00 -15.72 -15.87
CA GLY A 277 6.94 -17.12 -16.29
C GLY A 277 7.29 -18.12 -15.18
N ARG A 278 7.76 -17.66 -14.02
CA ARG A 278 7.94 -18.54 -12.86
C ARG A 278 6.55 -18.79 -12.31
N PRO A 279 6.06 -20.06 -12.23
CA PRO A 279 4.83 -20.31 -11.51
C PRO A 279 5.01 -19.67 -10.15
N ALA A 280 4.02 -18.87 -9.73
CA ALA A 280 3.95 -18.41 -8.36
C ALA A 280 4.30 -19.64 -7.54
N ARG A 281 5.43 -19.63 -6.84
CA ARG A 281 5.64 -20.61 -5.81
C ARG A 281 4.42 -20.37 -4.96
N HIS A 282 3.42 -21.25 -5.09
CA HIS A 282 2.50 -21.53 -4.03
C HIS A 282 3.41 -21.46 -2.83
N GLN A 283 3.06 -20.60 -1.88
CA GLN A 283 3.49 -20.86 -0.55
C GLN A 283 3.19 -22.36 -0.37
N ASP A 284 4.24 -23.17 -0.51
CA ASP A 284 4.47 -24.28 0.36
C ASP A 284 4.37 -23.60 1.73
N ARG A 285 3.11 -23.43 2.19
CA ARG A 285 2.78 -23.74 3.55
C ARG A 285 3.65 -24.96 3.81
N PRO A 286 4.62 -24.93 4.73
CA PRO A 286 5.37 -26.13 5.03
C PRO A 286 4.29 -27.15 5.37
N ALA A 287 4.08 -28.10 4.46
CA ALA A 287 3.12 -29.14 4.64
C ALA A 287 3.65 -29.91 5.85
N SER A 288 3.05 -29.64 7.00
CA SER A 288 3.16 -30.50 8.16
C SER A 288 4.60 -30.88 8.54
N LYS A 289 5.29 -30.00 9.28
CA LYS A 289 6.32 -30.47 10.26
C LYS A 289 5.72 -31.44 11.31
N THR A 290 4.42 -31.74 11.25
CA THR A 290 3.72 -32.71 12.09
C THR A 290 3.83 -34.17 11.62
N LYS A 291 4.20 -34.49 10.37
CA LYS A 291 4.43 -35.89 9.95
C LYS A 291 5.82 -36.40 10.30
N HIS A 292 6.90 -35.65 10.03
CA HIS A 292 8.25 -36.07 10.44
C HIS A 292 8.44 -36.04 11.97
N ALA A 293 7.85 -35.08 12.70
CA ALA A 293 7.90 -35.08 14.16
C ALA A 293 7.10 -36.24 14.79
N ARG A 294 6.01 -36.71 14.16
CA ARG A 294 5.26 -37.90 14.61
C ARG A 294 5.96 -39.21 14.24
N GLN A 295 6.57 -39.30 13.06
CA GLN A 295 7.34 -40.47 12.64
C GLN A 295 8.57 -40.64 13.55
N GLN A 296 9.30 -39.54 13.81
CA GLN A 296 10.52 -39.56 14.61
C GLN A 296 10.23 -39.77 16.11
N LYS A 297 9.12 -39.23 16.65
CA LYS A 297 8.65 -39.61 18.00
C LYS A 297 8.22 -41.07 18.11
N ASN A 298 7.62 -41.65 17.07
CA ASN A 298 7.25 -43.07 17.08
C ASN A 298 8.48 -43.98 16.97
N ASP A 299 9.48 -43.59 16.19
CA ASP A 299 10.72 -44.34 16.04
C ASP A 299 11.59 -44.24 17.30
N ASP A 300 11.65 -43.08 17.95
CA ASP A 300 12.33 -42.91 19.26
C ASP A 300 11.61 -43.65 20.39
N ALA A 301 10.26 -43.68 20.40
CA ALA A 301 9.49 -44.45 21.37
C ALA A 301 9.67 -45.97 21.19
N LYS A 302 9.69 -46.46 19.95
CA LYS A 302 10.00 -47.86 19.63
C LYS A 302 11.44 -48.22 20.01
N ARG A 303 12.39 -47.33 19.75
CA ARG A 303 13.80 -47.53 20.12
C ARG A 303 14.00 -47.55 21.63
N LYS A 304 13.26 -46.70 22.38
CA LYS A 304 13.28 -46.72 23.84
C LYS A 304 12.65 -48.00 24.42
N ALA A 305 11.52 -48.46 23.88
CA ALA A 305 10.90 -49.72 24.29
C ALA A 305 11.82 -50.94 24.07
N LEU A 306 12.51 -50.99 22.93
CA LEU A 306 13.51 -52.05 22.65
C LEU A 306 14.71 -52.02 23.61
N ILE A 307 15.15 -50.83 24.03
CA ILE A 307 16.23 -50.68 25.00
C ILE A 307 15.76 -51.12 26.40
N ASP A 308 14.54 -50.72 26.80
CA ASP A 308 13.98 -51.09 28.10
C ASP A 308 13.74 -52.61 28.17
N GLU A 309 13.22 -53.24 27.12
CA GLU A 309 13.05 -54.71 27.03
C GLU A 309 14.40 -55.46 27.05
N PHE A 310 15.42 -54.91 26.41
CA PHE A 310 16.78 -55.48 26.46
C PHE A 310 17.40 -55.38 27.86
N LEU A 311 17.18 -54.26 28.56
CA LEU A 311 17.67 -54.07 29.93
C LEU A 311 16.92 -54.99 30.91
N GLU A 312 15.61 -55.19 30.75
CA GLU A 312 14.84 -56.15 31.55
C GLU A 312 15.27 -57.60 31.29
N SER A 313 15.54 -57.98 30.04
CA SER A 313 16.06 -59.30 29.69
C SER A 313 17.43 -59.57 30.34
N GLN A 314 18.33 -58.57 30.36
CA GLN A 314 19.60 -58.69 31.07
C GLN A 314 19.44 -58.74 32.59
N ALA A 315 18.47 -58.01 33.16
CA ALA A 315 18.18 -58.08 34.59
C ALA A 315 17.64 -59.45 35.00
N MET A 316 16.76 -60.05 34.20
CA MET A 316 16.23 -61.41 34.40
C MET A 316 17.34 -62.47 34.29
N GLN A 317 18.22 -62.39 33.30
CA GLN A 317 19.39 -63.30 33.20
C GLN A 317 20.32 -63.19 34.41
N ARG A 318 20.50 -61.98 34.97
CA ARG A 318 21.30 -61.78 36.19
C ARG A 318 20.63 -62.33 37.45
N LEU A 319 19.30 -62.33 37.51
CA LEU A 319 18.54 -62.95 38.60
C LEU A 319 18.57 -64.48 38.52
N GLU A 320 18.49 -65.06 37.31
CA GLU A 320 18.64 -66.51 37.11
C GLU A 320 20.06 -67.00 37.44
N LEU A 321 21.10 -66.25 37.04
CA LEU A 321 22.50 -66.52 37.43
C LEU A 321 22.77 -66.29 38.93
N GLY A 322 22.00 -65.42 39.58
CA GLY A 322 22.03 -65.20 41.03
C GLY A 322 21.32 -66.30 41.84
N SER A 323 20.28 -66.91 41.27
CA SER A 323 19.54 -68.05 41.83
C SER A 323 20.36 -69.35 41.80
N GLN A 324 21.13 -69.59 40.73
CA GLN A 324 22.03 -70.75 40.62
C GLN A 324 23.28 -70.67 41.51
N ARG A 325 23.56 -69.51 42.13
CA ARG A 325 24.64 -69.34 43.13
C ARG A 325 24.19 -69.47 44.59
N ARG A 326 22.91 -69.80 44.84
CA ARG A 326 22.34 -70.05 46.19
C ARG A 326 21.71 -71.44 46.35
N CYS A 327 22.18 -72.43 45.59
CA CYS A 327 22.04 -73.86 45.89
C CYS A 327 23.41 -74.45 46.20
#